data_AF-A0A920JCT6-F1
#
_entry.id   AF-A0A920JCT6-F1
#
_cell.length_a   1.000
_cell.length_b   1.000
_cell.length_c   1.000
_cell.angle_alpha   90.00
_cell.angle_beta   90.00
_cell.angle_gamma   90.00
#
_symmetry.space_group_name_H-M   'P 1'
#
loop_
_entity.id
_entity.type
_entity.pdbx_description
1 polymer ?
#
loop_
_entity_poly.entity_id
_entity_poly.type
_entity_poly.pdbx_seq_one_letter_code
_entity_poly.pdbx_strand_id
1 'polypeptide(L)'
;MIEEALGWSRSDLKLAAELRSAETGQALCDNKIDAYFWLVGHPSGLTKETVSSCDAVIVEASGPGIAGLVRGNSFYRWANIPGGMYSGNPNDIKTFGVGATFVTSTRTSEEVIYQVVKTSSTTLTNSKNSIPHSVI
;
A
#
# COMPACT_ATOMS: atom_id res chain seq x y z
N MET A 1 -4.49 -14.52 -3.71
CA MET A 1 -5.60 -13.59 -3.35
C MET A 1 -5.94 -12.71 -4.54
N ILE A 2 -5.03 -11.84 -4.97
CA ILE A 2 -5.20 -11.04 -6.20
C ILE A 2 -5.12 -11.95 -7.43
N GLU A 3 -4.24 -12.95 -7.40
CA GLU A 3 -4.07 -13.92 -8.47
C GLU A 3 -5.37 -14.70 -8.72
N GLU A 4 -5.90 -15.32 -7.68
CA GLU A 4 -7.18 -16.03 -7.75
C GLU A 4 -8.34 -15.12 -8.18
N ALA A 5 -8.41 -13.89 -7.68
CA ALA A 5 -9.44 -12.92 -8.07
C ALA A 5 -9.38 -12.59 -9.57
N LEU A 6 -8.20 -12.64 -10.17
CA LEU A 6 -7.95 -12.38 -11.58
C LEU A 6 -7.90 -13.66 -12.43
N GLY A 7 -8.11 -14.84 -11.83
CA GLY A 7 -8.20 -16.12 -12.55
C GLY A 7 -6.86 -16.76 -12.93
N TRP A 8 -5.78 -16.41 -12.24
CA TRP A 8 -4.42 -16.94 -12.45
C TRP A 8 -3.79 -17.38 -11.12
N SER A 9 -2.64 -18.01 -11.20
CA SER A 9 -1.92 -18.66 -10.11
C SER A 9 -0.43 -18.33 -10.16
N ARG A 10 0.31 -18.64 -9.10
CA ARG A 10 1.78 -18.44 -9.10
C ARG A 10 2.51 -19.27 -10.14
N SER A 11 1.96 -20.39 -10.62
CA SER A 11 2.56 -21.18 -11.70
C SER A 11 2.43 -20.54 -13.08
N ASP A 12 1.56 -19.55 -13.23
CA ASP A 12 1.43 -18.77 -14.47
C ASP A 12 2.54 -17.70 -14.57
N LEU A 13 3.27 -17.45 -13.48
CA LEU A 13 4.41 -16.54 -13.44
C LEU A 13 5.71 -17.31 -13.72
N LYS A 14 6.57 -16.73 -14.56
CA LYS A 14 7.95 -17.23 -14.75
C LYS A 14 8.75 -17.21 -13.44
N LEU A 15 8.49 -16.22 -12.59
CA LEU A 15 9.11 -16.06 -11.28
C LEU A 15 8.09 -15.42 -10.32
N ALA A 16 7.80 -16.11 -9.22
CA ALA A 16 7.03 -15.58 -8.10
C ALA A 16 7.98 -15.34 -6.91
N ALA A 17 8.72 -14.24 -6.95
CA ALA A 17 9.72 -13.91 -5.92
C ALA A 17 9.07 -13.33 -4.65
N GLU A 18 9.68 -13.63 -3.50
CA GLU A 18 9.32 -13.05 -2.21
C GLU A 18 10.53 -12.26 -1.69
N LEU A 19 10.50 -10.95 -1.87
CA LEU A 19 11.58 -10.04 -1.52
C LEU A 19 11.17 -9.12 -0.38
N ARG A 20 12.14 -8.60 0.36
CA ARG A 20 11.84 -7.55 1.34
C ARG A 20 11.45 -6.27 0.61
N SER A 21 10.56 -5.50 1.22
CA SER A 21 10.15 -4.17 0.78
C SER A 21 11.30 -3.26 0.32
N ALA A 22 12.44 -3.28 1.02
CA ALA A 22 13.60 -2.46 0.67
C ALA A 22 14.35 -2.94 -0.59
N GLU A 23 14.10 -4.16 -1.06
CA GLU A 23 14.81 -4.80 -2.16
C GLU A 23 14.00 -4.77 -3.46
N THR A 24 12.67 -4.63 -3.39
CA THR A 24 11.77 -4.74 -4.55
C THR A 24 11.99 -3.66 -5.60
N GLY A 25 12.23 -2.41 -5.16
CA GLY A 25 12.48 -1.30 -6.07
C GLY A 25 13.74 -1.51 -6.91
N GLN A 26 14.84 -1.91 -6.26
CA GLN A 26 16.08 -2.22 -6.97
C GLN A 26 15.93 -3.46 -7.86
N ALA A 27 15.23 -4.51 -7.40
CA ALA A 27 15.01 -5.71 -8.20
C ALA A 27 14.22 -5.39 -9.48
N LEU A 28 13.23 -4.49 -9.41
CA LEU A 28 12.51 -3.99 -10.57
C LEU A 28 13.45 -3.22 -11.51
N CYS A 29 14.20 -2.24 -10.99
CA CYS A 29 15.09 -1.42 -11.80
C CYS A 29 16.26 -2.21 -12.42
N ASP A 30 16.71 -3.29 -11.78
CA ASP A 30 17.72 -4.22 -12.29
C ASP A 30 17.16 -5.21 -13.33
N ASN A 31 15.86 -5.16 -13.64
CA ASN A 31 15.15 -6.13 -14.49
C ASN A 31 15.21 -7.59 -13.96
N LYS A 32 15.30 -7.76 -12.63
CA LYS A 32 15.22 -9.08 -11.99
C LYS A 32 13.77 -9.55 -11.83
N ILE A 33 12.83 -8.61 -11.74
CA ILE A 33 11.38 -8.81 -11.71
C ILE A 33 10.71 -7.80 -12.63
N ASP A 34 9.56 -8.15 -13.19
CA ASP A 34 8.80 -7.27 -14.10
C ASP A 34 7.79 -6.38 -13.36
N ALA A 35 7.34 -6.82 -12.18
CA ALA A 35 6.40 -6.12 -11.33
C ALA A 35 6.48 -6.62 -9.89
N TYR A 36 6.00 -5.82 -8.94
CA TYR A 36 5.78 -6.28 -7.57
C TYR A 36 4.47 -5.72 -7.01
N PHE A 37 3.89 -6.47 -6.07
CA PHE A 37 2.76 -6.03 -5.28
C PHE A 37 3.24 -5.65 -3.87
N TRP A 38 2.67 -4.59 -3.32
CA TRP A 38 3.06 -4.06 -2.03
C TRP A 38 1.88 -3.26 -1.44
N LEU A 39 1.68 -3.34 -0.12
CA LEU A 39 0.66 -2.58 0.62
C LEU A 39 1.33 -1.48 1.44
N VAL A 40 1.00 -0.21 1.19
CA VAL A 40 1.46 0.93 2.01
C VAL A 40 0.47 2.08 1.99
N GLY A 41 0.58 2.92 3.01
CA GLY A 41 0.02 4.26 2.96
C GLY A 41 0.83 5.20 2.04
N HIS A 42 0.12 6.09 1.38
CA HIS A 42 0.68 7.15 0.54
C HIS A 42 0.62 8.50 1.27
N PRO A 43 1.62 9.39 1.09
CA PRO A 43 2.81 9.22 0.27
C PRO A 43 3.85 8.25 0.89
N SER A 44 4.49 7.46 0.02
CA SER A 44 5.52 6.48 0.36
C SER A 44 6.86 6.85 -0.29
N GLY A 45 7.92 6.92 0.53
CA GLY A 45 9.28 7.21 0.10
C GLY A 45 9.83 6.15 -0.86
N LEU A 46 9.63 4.86 -0.54
CA LEU A 46 10.08 3.75 -1.38
C LEU A 46 9.36 3.69 -2.73
N THR A 47 8.07 4.04 -2.76
CA THR A 47 7.33 4.18 -4.03
C THR A 47 7.90 5.34 -4.85
N LYS A 48 8.19 6.48 -4.22
CA LYS A 48 8.77 7.65 -4.90
C LYS A 48 10.17 7.34 -5.46
N GLU A 49 10.98 6.63 -4.70
CA GLU A 49 12.31 6.20 -5.14
C GLU A 49 12.22 5.29 -6.36
N THR A 50 11.42 4.23 -6.28
CA THR A 50 11.30 3.24 -7.37
C THR A 50 10.83 3.87 -8.69
N VAL A 51 9.75 4.64 -8.66
CA VAL A 51 9.20 5.28 -9.88
C VAL A 51 10.11 6.35 -10.47
N SER A 52 11.03 6.93 -9.68
CA SER A 52 11.98 7.93 -10.16
C SER A 52 13.29 7.33 -10.66
N SER A 53 13.67 6.13 -10.18
CA SER A 53 14.96 5.50 -10.50
C SER A 53 14.96 4.76 -11.84
N CYS A 54 13.82 4.23 -12.27
CA CYS A 54 13.73 3.44 -13.51
C CYS A 54 12.41 3.61 -14.27
N ASP A 55 11.76 4.77 -14.13
CA ASP A 55 10.50 5.12 -14.81
C ASP A 55 9.38 4.08 -14.63
N ALA A 56 9.36 3.42 -13.47
CA ALA A 56 8.30 2.48 -13.13
C ALA A 56 6.95 3.21 -13.01
N VAL A 57 5.89 2.55 -13.47
CA VAL A 57 4.51 3.05 -13.39
C VAL A 57 3.73 2.28 -12.33
N ILE A 58 2.76 2.93 -11.73
CA ILE A 58 1.82 2.30 -10.80
C ILE A 58 0.62 1.82 -11.61
N VAL A 59 0.29 0.54 -11.50
CA VAL A 59 -0.82 -0.07 -12.24
C VAL A 59 -2.11 -0.01 -11.41
N GLU A 60 -3.21 0.34 -12.07
CA GLU A 60 -4.54 0.33 -11.47
C GLU A 60 -4.91 -1.09 -10.99
N ALA A 61 -5.35 -1.22 -9.74
CA ALA A 61 -5.84 -2.49 -9.20
C ALA A 61 -7.38 -2.44 -9.12
N SER A 62 -8.03 -2.77 -10.24
CA SER A 62 -9.48 -2.74 -10.37
C SER A 62 -10.02 -3.88 -11.26
N GLY A 63 -11.28 -3.79 -11.68
CA GLY A 63 -11.95 -4.78 -12.52
C GLY A 63 -12.86 -5.74 -11.74
N PRO A 64 -13.60 -6.63 -12.43
CA PRO A 64 -14.64 -7.47 -11.82
C PRO A 64 -14.12 -8.39 -10.73
N GLY A 65 -12.93 -8.98 -10.94
CA GLY A 65 -12.26 -9.85 -9.97
C GLY A 65 -11.92 -9.13 -8.67
N ILE A 66 -11.22 -8.00 -8.78
CA ILE A 66 -10.87 -7.15 -7.64
C ILE A 66 -12.13 -6.59 -6.96
N ALA A 67 -13.15 -6.20 -7.72
CA ALA A 67 -14.42 -5.75 -7.15
C ALA A 67 -15.13 -6.88 -6.36
N GLY A 68 -15.05 -8.12 -6.84
CA GLY A 68 -15.46 -9.30 -6.08
C GLY A 68 -14.67 -9.46 -4.79
N LEU A 69 -13.34 -9.35 -4.85
CA LEU A 69 -12.44 -9.44 -3.70
C LEU A 69 -12.77 -8.38 -2.63
N VAL A 70 -12.93 -7.10 -3.04
CA VAL A 70 -13.26 -6.00 -2.12
C VAL A 70 -14.64 -6.19 -1.50
N ARG A 71 -15.65 -6.60 -2.29
CA ARG A 71 -17.01 -6.83 -1.79
C ARG A 71 -17.11 -8.03 -0.84
N GLY A 72 -16.34 -9.09 -1.09
CA GLY A 72 -16.33 -10.31 -0.28
C GLY A 72 -15.61 -10.17 1.06
N ASN A 73 -14.84 -9.10 1.26
CA ASN A 73 -13.94 -8.95 2.40
C ASN A 73 -14.09 -7.58 3.07
N SER A 74 -14.70 -7.57 4.27
CA SER A 74 -15.07 -6.34 4.99
C SER A 74 -13.89 -5.49 5.50
N PHE A 75 -12.65 -5.93 5.30
CA PHE A 75 -11.44 -5.18 5.64
C PHE A 75 -10.83 -4.42 4.45
N TYR A 76 -11.25 -4.71 3.21
CA TYR A 76 -10.79 -3.96 2.04
C TYR A 76 -11.65 -2.72 1.78
N ARG A 77 -11.02 -1.64 1.33
CA ARG A 77 -11.68 -0.39 0.93
C ARG A 77 -11.13 0.08 -0.40
N TRP A 78 -11.98 0.65 -1.25
CA TRP A 78 -11.52 1.38 -2.42
C TRP A 78 -10.74 2.63 -1.99
N ALA A 79 -9.68 2.95 -2.72
CA ALA A 79 -8.85 4.11 -2.52
C ALA A 79 -8.39 4.66 -3.88
N ASN A 80 -8.03 5.93 -3.92
CA ASN A 80 -7.38 6.54 -5.08
C ASN A 80 -6.03 7.08 -4.65
N ILE A 81 -4.98 6.76 -5.40
CA ILE A 81 -3.69 7.45 -5.30
C ILE A 81 -3.82 8.71 -6.16
N PRO A 82 -3.69 9.92 -5.58
CA PRO A 82 -3.82 11.16 -6.35
C PRO A 82 -2.78 11.25 -7.48
N GLY A 83 -3.22 11.69 -8.65
CA GLY A 83 -2.37 11.97 -9.79
C GLY A 83 -1.34 13.05 -9.49
N GLY A 84 -0.15 12.91 -10.07
CA GLY A 84 0.97 13.84 -9.86
C GLY A 84 1.69 13.64 -8.51
N MET A 85 1.24 12.72 -7.66
CA MET A 85 1.95 12.37 -6.42
C MET A 85 3.33 11.72 -6.70
N TYR A 86 3.44 11.01 -7.83
CA TYR A 86 4.62 10.27 -8.24
C TYR A 86 5.02 10.62 -9.67
N SER A 87 6.34 10.67 -9.93
CA SER A 87 6.86 10.86 -11.30
C SER A 87 6.30 9.78 -12.23
N GLY A 88 6.03 10.15 -13.49
CA GLY A 88 5.46 9.23 -14.48
C GLY A 88 4.00 8.84 -14.27
N ASN A 89 3.34 9.32 -13.21
CA ASN A 89 1.97 8.95 -12.84
C ASN A 89 1.08 10.20 -12.69
N PRO A 90 0.70 10.87 -13.81
CA PRO A 90 0.00 12.16 -13.76
C PRO A 90 -1.48 12.07 -13.40
N ASN A 91 -2.10 10.91 -13.61
CA ASN A 91 -3.53 10.69 -13.40
C ASN A 91 -3.80 9.98 -12.07
N ASP A 92 -5.00 10.17 -11.51
CA ASP A 92 -5.47 9.40 -10.36
C ASP A 92 -5.46 7.90 -10.69
N ILE A 93 -5.01 7.09 -9.72
CA ILE A 93 -4.93 5.64 -9.88
C ILE A 93 -5.89 4.98 -8.90
N LYS A 94 -6.90 4.30 -9.44
CA LYS A 94 -7.86 3.57 -8.65
C LYS A 94 -7.24 2.28 -8.11
N THR A 95 -7.44 2.03 -6.83
CA THR A 95 -6.91 0.84 -6.18
C THR A 95 -7.75 0.48 -4.96
N PHE A 96 -7.32 -0.52 -4.20
CA PHE A 96 -7.90 -0.87 -2.92
C PHE A 96 -6.81 -1.03 -1.87
N GLY A 97 -7.18 -0.86 -0.61
CA GLY A 97 -6.28 -0.94 0.53
C GLY A 97 -6.96 -1.52 1.76
N VAL A 98 -6.23 -1.50 2.86
CA VAL A 98 -6.67 -1.94 4.19
C VAL A 98 -6.38 -0.85 5.21
N GLY A 99 -7.14 -0.79 6.29
CA GLY A 99 -6.83 0.14 7.38
C GLY A 99 -5.64 -0.34 8.20
N ALA A 100 -4.58 0.47 8.28
CA ALA A 100 -3.49 0.22 9.23
C ALA A 100 -4.04 0.27 10.67
N THR A 101 -3.85 -0.82 11.41
CA THR A 101 -4.40 -0.97 12.76
C THR A 101 -3.26 -1.11 13.76
N PHE A 102 -3.27 -0.28 14.80
CA PHE A 102 -2.36 -0.40 15.93
C PHE A 102 -2.99 -1.29 17.01
N VAL A 103 -2.34 -2.38 17.37
CA VAL A 103 -2.86 -3.39 18.31
C VAL A 103 -1.89 -3.63 19.47
N THR A 104 -2.41 -4.05 20.62
CA THR A 104 -1.63 -4.40 21.81
C THR A 104 -2.22 -5.62 22.53
N SER A 105 -1.46 -6.20 23.46
CA SER A 105 -1.94 -7.30 24.31
C SER A 105 -2.98 -6.82 25.32
N THR A 106 -3.97 -7.66 25.63
CA THR A 106 -4.92 -7.44 26.73
C THR A 106 -4.26 -7.39 28.12
N ARG A 107 -2.98 -7.78 28.22
CA ARG A 107 -2.17 -7.66 29.45
C ARG A 107 -1.56 -6.28 29.65
N THR A 108 -1.62 -5.40 28.66
CA THR A 108 -1.13 -4.02 28.77
C THR A 108 -2.09 -3.24 29.67
N SER A 109 -1.56 -2.49 30.64
CA SER A 109 -2.41 -1.73 31.57
C SER A 109 -3.19 -0.63 30.86
N GLU A 110 -4.40 -0.37 31.35
CA GLU A 110 -5.28 0.69 30.81
C GLU A 110 -4.60 2.05 30.79
N GLU A 111 -3.82 2.39 31.82
CA GLU A 111 -3.06 3.64 31.89
C GLU A 111 -2.05 3.77 30.75
N VAL A 112 -1.30 2.71 30.44
CA VAL A 112 -0.34 2.72 29.32
C VAL A 112 -1.08 2.87 28.00
N ILE A 113 -2.19 2.16 27.81
CA ILE A 113 -3.03 2.28 26.61
C ILE A 113 -3.52 3.73 26.46
N TYR A 114 -4.03 4.32 27.53
CA TYR A 114 -4.55 5.69 27.54
C TYR A 114 -3.46 6.71 27.16
N GLN A 115 -2.27 6.63 27.77
CA GLN A 115 -1.18 7.56 27.47
C GLN A 115 -0.70 7.44 26.02
N VAL A 116 -0.61 6.22 25.49
CA VAL A 116 -0.25 6.00 24.07
C VAL A 116 -1.29 6.58 23.14
N VAL A 117 -2.59 6.33 23.38
CA VAL A 117 -3.68 6.88 22.53
C VAL A 117 -3.75 8.39 22.61
N LYS A 118 -3.63 8.98 23.80
CA LYS A 118 -3.63 10.43 24.00
C LYS A 118 -2.47 11.12 23.27
N THR A 119 -1.27 10.56 23.43
CA THR A 119 -0.05 11.11 22.82
C THR A 119 -0.10 10.98 21.30
N SER A 120 -0.45 9.79 20.79
CA SER A 120 -0.56 9.56 19.34
C SER A 120 -1.63 10.45 18.69
N SER A 121 -2.80 10.62 19.31
CA SER A 121 -3.87 11.50 18.80
C SER A 121 -3.43 12.96 18.69
N THR A 122 -2.65 13.43 19.68
CA THR A 122 -2.08 14.79 19.67
C THR A 122 -1.07 14.94 18.53
N THR A 123 -0.17 13.97 18.37
CA THR A 123 0.83 13.97 17.28
C THR A 123 0.18 13.84 15.89
N LEU A 124 -0.84 12.99 15.75
CA LEU A 124 -1.57 12.78 14.49
C LEU A 124 -2.29 14.05 14.02
N THR A 125 -2.90 14.79 14.96
CA THR A 125 -3.53 16.08 14.64
C THR A 125 -2.52 17.05 14.04
N ASN A 126 -1.30 17.11 14.61
CA ASN A 126 -0.23 17.96 14.09
C ASN A 126 0.27 17.49 12.71
N SER A 127 0.40 16.17 12.50
CA SER A 127 0.89 15.60 11.24
C SER A 127 -0.10 15.76 10.07
N LYS A 128 -1.41 15.62 10.30
CA LYS A 128 -2.43 15.83 9.24
C LYS A 128 -2.40 17.24 8.67
N ASN A 129 -2.06 18.24 9.48
CA ASN A 129 -1.88 19.62 9.01
C ASN A 129 -0.65 19.77 8.09
N SER A 130 0.34 18.89 8.20
CA SER A 130 1.56 18.92 7.37
C SER A 130 1.47 18.01 6.13
N ILE A 131 0.63 16.97 6.14
CA ILE A 131 0.48 15.99 5.04
C ILE A 131 -1.02 15.69 4.79
N PRO A 132 -1.74 16.60 4.08
CA PRO A 132 -3.19 16.52 3.93
C PRO A 132 -3.69 15.40 3.00
N HIS A 133 -2.81 14.77 2.22
CA HIS A 133 -3.15 13.71 1.24
C HIS A 133 -2.76 12.30 1.70
N SER A 134 -2.69 12.08 3.02
CA SER A 134 -2.39 10.74 3.52
C SER A 134 -3.54 9.77 3.20
N VAL A 135 -3.25 8.78 2.36
CA VAL A 135 -4.15 7.66 2.07
C VAL A 135 -3.54 6.45 2.76
N ILE A 136 -4.20 5.94 3.80
CA ILE A 136 -3.76 4.75 4.56
C ILE A 136 -4.56 3.55 4.10
#